data_AF-A0A2M8AIW8-F1
#
_entry.id   AF-A0A2M8AIW8-F1
#
_cell.length_a   1.000
_cell.length_b   1.000
_cell.length_c   1.000
_cell.angle_alpha   90.00
_cell.angle_beta   90.00
_cell.angle_gamma   90.00
#
_symmetry.space_group_name_H-M   'P 1'
#
loop_
_entity.id
_entity.type
_entity.pdbx_description
1 polymer ?
#
loop_
_entity_poly.entity_id
_entity_poly.type
_entity_poly.pdbx_seq_one_letter_code
_entity_poly.pdbx_strand_id
1 'polypeptide(L)'
;MITKKQKGVLDFIKTYSKTRGYAPSLEEIQKKFKLASVSTAHFHVAKLKKAGYLEKLKNKARAISVPEKELFIKIPLLGIISAGQPIEAIEDRETIAVPKSKLPRTGEAYALKVRGDSMIDEGINDGDTILIKKQSVAENGEKVVALLNGDEATLKTFYKEKGQIRLQPANKNYQPIIIKRGQNFSLQGVLFDVVKTSEAEQLTQTFVLPTKVNIQQRSGVSDYLNKIYNGDIMHLLKDMPDKSADMVFGDPDYNVGIKYGDNNYTKNFNDYIDWYIELTKESMRVLKDDGNLFMLNYPQQNAHLRVKYLDLYFPHINEYVWVYNTNVGHTPKRFTTAHRSILHVRKSNDNKFFKDEVALPYKNPTDRRIRQNLANGSRGRMPYSWFEFNLVKNVSKEKTYHACQIPQKLTEMLIKASTKPKDIVLVLFGGSGAEVALCKNLSRQFISAEIDKKYCDIINTRLANGFIAPEHKLFRGRRKIKN
;
A
#
# COMPACT_ATOMS: atom_id res chain seq x y z
N MET A 1 -12.82 -30.65 -10.58
CA MET A 1 -12.50 -31.67 -11.61
C MET A 1 -13.31 -31.36 -12.88
N ILE A 2 -12.71 -31.39 -14.08
CA ILE A 2 -13.42 -31.13 -15.35
C ILE A 2 -13.65 -32.44 -16.12
N THR A 3 -14.78 -32.55 -16.82
CA THR A 3 -15.15 -33.72 -17.63
C THR A 3 -14.31 -33.80 -18.91
N LYS A 4 -14.21 -35.00 -19.53
CA LYS A 4 -13.53 -35.19 -20.82
C LYS A 4 -14.01 -34.20 -21.90
N LYS A 5 -15.32 -33.91 -21.93
CA LYS A 5 -15.93 -32.98 -22.87
C LYS A 5 -15.53 -31.52 -22.59
N GLN A 6 -15.45 -31.12 -21.31
CA GLN A 6 -14.97 -29.79 -20.91
C GLN A 6 -13.48 -29.60 -21.17
N LYS A 7 -12.67 -30.65 -20.98
CA LYS A 7 -11.25 -30.63 -21.36
C LYS A 7 -11.09 -30.42 -22.87
N GLY A 8 -11.88 -31.13 -23.68
CA GLY A 8 -11.93 -30.92 -25.13
C GLY A 8 -12.28 -29.47 -25.49
N VAL A 9 -13.32 -28.90 -24.90
CA VAL A 9 -13.71 -27.49 -25.13
C VAL A 9 -12.59 -26.52 -24.74
N LEU A 10 -11.93 -26.73 -23.60
CA LEU A 10 -10.80 -25.92 -23.15
C LEU A 10 -9.62 -25.99 -24.14
N ASP A 11 -9.26 -27.19 -24.59
CA ASP A 11 -8.15 -27.39 -25.52
C ASP A 11 -8.46 -26.77 -26.89
N PHE A 12 -9.70 -26.86 -27.36
CA PHE A 12 -10.13 -26.18 -28.58
C PHE A 12 -10.03 -24.66 -28.46
N ILE A 13 -10.49 -24.08 -27.35
CA ILE A 13 -10.35 -22.63 -27.10
C ILE A 13 -8.87 -22.22 -27.11
N LYS A 14 -7.99 -22.99 -26.46
CA LYS A 14 -6.54 -22.74 -26.45
C LYS A 14 -5.95 -22.74 -27.86
N THR A 15 -6.20 -23.81 -28.62
CA THR A 15 -5.65 -23.96 -29.97
C THR A 15 -6.18 -22.88 -30.91
N TYR A 16 -7.48 -22.58 -30.85
CA TYR A 16 -8.13 -21.58 -31.70
C TYR A 16 -7.60 -20.18 -31.41
N SER A 17 -7.50 -19.80 -30.13
CA SER A 17 -6.94 -18.51 -29.72
C SER A 17 -5.47 -18.37 -30.14
N LYS A 18 -4.66 -19.43 -30.00
CA LYS A 18 -3.24 -19.41 -30.39
C LYS A 18 -3.05 -19.26 -31.91
N THR A 19 -3.93 -19.85 -32.72
CA THR A 19 -3.80 -19.79 -34.19
C THR A 19 -4.41 -18.54 -34.81
N ARG A 20 -5.48 -17.98 -34.23
CA ARG A 20 -6.21 -16.86 -34.84
C ARG A 20 -6.09 -15.52 -34.12
N GLY A 21 -5.47 -15.50 -32.93
CA GLY A 21 -5.31 -14.29 -32.12
C GLY A 21 -6.60 -13.82 -31.43
N TYR A 22 -7.69 -14.60 -31.50
CA TYR A 22 -8.94 -14.33 -30.80
C TYR A 22 -9.66 -15.63 -30.40
N ALA A 23 -10.49 -15.56 -29.36
CA ALA A 23 -11.23 -16.70 -28.85
C ALA A 23 -12.39 -17.12 -29.78
N PRO A 24 -12.71 -18.42 -29.88
CA PRO A 24 -13.81 -18.89 -30.71
C PRO A 24 -15.16 -18.44 -30.13
N SER A 25 -16.14 -18.23 -31.01
CA SER A 25 -17.52 -17.93 -30.64
C SER A 25 -18.22 -19.16 -30.04
N LEU A 26 -19.34 -18.94 -29.34
CA LEU A 26 -20.15 -20.05 -28.81
C LEU A 26 -20.71 -20.94 -29.92
N GLU A 27 -20.97 -20.38 -31.10
CA GLU A 27 -21.40 -21.12 -32.29
C GLU A 27 -20.26 -21.96 -32.87
N GLU A 28 -19.03 -21.45 -32.89
CA GLU A 28 -17.85 -22.20 -33.34
C GLU A 28 -17.55 -23.38 -32.41
N ILE A 29 -17.70 -23.17 -31.10
CA ILE A 29 -17.58 -24.24 -30.09
C ILE A 29 -18.71 -25.26 -30.29
N GLN A 30 -19.95 -24.81 -30.49
CA GLN A 30 -21.09 -25.70 -30.73
C GLN A 30 -20.87 -26.57 -31.97
N LYS A 31 -20.47 -25.97 -33.10
CA LYS A 31 -20.20 -26.67 -34.36
C LYS A 31 -19.06 -27.68 -34.21
N LYS A 32 -17.95 -27.30 -33.58
CA LYS A 32 -16.78 -28.18 -33.39
C LYS A 32 -17.10 -29.42 -32.57
N PHE A 33 -17.88 -29.27 -31.51
CA PHE A 33 -18.23 -30.36 -30.59
C PHE A 33 -19.58 -31.03 -30.89
N LYS A 34 -20.23 -30.68 -32.02
CA LYS A 34 -21.56 -31.16 -32.43
C LYS A 34 -22.56 -31.10 -31.27
N LEU A 35 -22.61 -29.95 -30.58
CA LEU A 35 -23.50 -29.76 -29.44
C LEU A 35 -24.92 -29.45 -29.91
N ALA A 36 -25.91 -29.92 -29.15
CA ALA A 36 -27.33 -29.76 -29.48
C ALA A 36 -27.78 -28.29 -29.57
N SER A 37 -27.10 -27.37 -28.86
CA SER A 37 -27.42 -25.94 -28.89
C SER A 37 -26.24 -25.05 -28.48
N VAL A 38 -26.28 -23.77 -28.88
CA VAL A 38 -25.34 -22.73 -28.44
C VAL A 38 -25.34 -22.57 -26.92
N SER A 39 -26.51 -22.75 -26.28
CA SER A 39 -26.65 -22.75 -24.83
C SER A 39 -25.84 -23.86 -24.14
N THR A 40 -25.69 -25.02 -24.79
CA THR A 40 -24.84 -26.12 -24.30
C THR A 40 -23.36 -25.74 -24.35
N ALA A 41 -22.93 -25.02 -25.40
CA ALA A 41 -21.57 -24.47 -25.46
C ALA A 41 -21.35 -23.42 -24.35
N HIS A 42 -22.32 -22.53 -24.13
CA HIS A 42 -22.28 -21.55 -23.05
C HIS A 42 -22.16 -22.21 -21.67
N PHE A 43 -22.88 -23.30 -21.42
CA PHE A 43 -22.80 -24.07 -20.17
C PHE A 43 -21.39 -24.62 -19.90
N HIS A 44 -20.74 -25.20 -20.92
CA HIS A 44 -19.37 -25.71 -20.77
C HIS A 44 -18.36 -24.60 -20.51
N VAL A 45 -18.46 -23.48 -21.23
CA VAL A 45 -17.60 -22.30 -21.04
C VAL A 45 -17.80 -21.69 -19.65
N ALA A 46 -19.04 -21.56 -19.18
CA ALA A 46 -19.35 -21.03 -17.85
C ALA A 46 -18.80 -21.93 -16.73
N LYS A 47 -18.88 -23.26 -16.87
CA LYS A 47 -18.27 -24.20 -15.91
C LYS A 47 -16.74 -24.13 -15.92
N LEU A 48 -16.11 -23.98 -17.08
CA LEU A 48 -14.66 -23.82 -17.19
C LEU A 48 -14.20 -22.49 -16.55
N LYS A 49 -14.96 -21.41 -16.73
CA LYS A 49 -14.74 -20.12 -16.07
C LYS A 49 -14.88 -20.22 -14.55
N LYS A 50 -15.96 -20.83 -14.05
CA LYS A 50 -16.18 -21.04 -12.60
C LYS A 50 -15.08 -21.91 -11.98
N ALA A 51 -14.51 -22.82 -12.77
CA ALA A 51 -13.41 -23.69 -12.35
C ALA A 51 -12.02 -23.05 -12.55
N GLY A 52 -11.93 -21.77 -12.96
CA GLY A 52 -10.67 -21.02 -13.06
C GLY A 52 -9.83 -21.30 -14.31
N TYR A 53 -10.35 -22.03 -15.30
CA TYR A 53 -9.61 -22.37 -16.53
C TYR A 53 -9.72 -21.30 -17.62
N LEU A 54 -10.63 -20.34 -17.48
CA LEU A 54 -10.94 -19.30 -18.46
C LEU A 54 -11.23 -17.98 -17.74
N GLU A 55 -10.61 -16.87 -18.16
CA GLU A 55 -10.88 -15.53 -17.65
C GLU A 55 -11.42 -14.61 -18.76
N LYS A 56 -12.25 -13.62 -18.38
CA LYS A 56 -12.77 -12.64 -19.34
C LYS A 56 -11.95 -11.36 -19.24
N LEU A 57 -11.32 -10.94 -20.34
CA LEU A 57 -10.70 -9.62 -20.40
C LEU A 57 -11.83 -8.56 -20.41
N LYS A 58 -11.80 -7.62 -19.46
CA LYS A 58 -12.75 -6.48 -19.45
C LYS A 58 -12.52 -5.64 -20.71
N ASN A 59 -13.62 -5.26 -21.38
CA ASN A 59 -13.71 -4.41 -22.58
C ASN A 59 -13.56 -5.02 -24.00
N LYS A 60 -13.69 -6.33 -24.21
CA LYS A 60 -13.96 -6.88 -25.58
C LYS A 60 -15.03 -7.97 -25.60
N ALA A 61 -15.93 -7.92 -26.57
CA ALA A 61 -17.05 -8.87 -26.74
C ALA A 61 -16.61 -10.33 -27.04
N ARG A 62 -15.31 -10.58 -27.27
CA ARG A 62 -14.74 -11.90 -27.61
C ARG A 62 -13.36 -12.16 -27.00
N ALA A 63 -13.21 -11.99 -25.70
CA ALA A 63 -11.92 -12.20 -25.05
C ALA A 63 -12.06 -13.15 -23.85
N ILE A 64 -11.98 -14.45 -24.15
CA ILE A 64 -11.68 -15.48 -23.16
C ILE A 64 -10.18 -15.75 -23.24
N SER A 65 -9.45 -15.42 -22.18
CA SER A 65 -8.02 -15.66 -22.04
C SER A 65 -7.79 -16.88 -21.16
N VAL A 66 -6.78 -17.69 -21.51
CA VAL A 66 -6.22 -18.71 -20.64
C VAL A 66 -5.00 -18.08 -19.98
N PRO A 67 -4.92 -18.01 -18.64
CA PRO A 67 -3.75 -17.45 -17.98
C PRO A 67 -2.53 -18.32 -18.25
N GLU A 68 -1.59 -17.83 -19.07
CA GLU A 68 -0.22 -18.33 -19.07
C GLU A 68 0.45 -17.82 -17.79
N LYS A 69 1.03 -18.71 -16.99
CA LYS A 69 1.94 -18.32 -15.92
C LYS A 69 3.18 -17.72 -16.56
N GLU A 70 3.17 -16.42 -16.80
CA GLU A 70 4.31 -15.70 -17.31
C GLU A 70 5.39 -15.68 -16.21
N LEU A 71 6.59 -16.17 -16.54
CA LEU A 71 7.73 -16.15 -15.62
C LEU A 71 8.32 -14.74 -15.60
N PHE A 72 8.36 -14.11 -14.43
CA PHE A 72 8.98 -12.81 -14.23
C PHE A 72 10.43 -12.97 -13.75
N ILE A 73 11.33 -12.19 -14.33
CA ILE A 73 12.75 -12.13 -13.97
C ILE A 73 13.03 -10.73 -13.42
N LYS A 74 13.75 -10.66 -12.30
CA LYS A 74 14.19 -9.40 -11.71
C LYS A 74 15.46 -8.92 -12.40
N ILE A 75 15.47 -7.69 -12.89
CA ILE A 75 16.65 -7.02 -13.46
C ILE A 75 16.97 -5.77 -12.64
N PRO A 76 18.24 -5.33 -12.56
CA PRO A 76 18.63 -4.16 -11.78
C PRO A 76 18.10 -2.86 -12.39
N LEU A 77 17.57 -1.98 -11.55
CA LEU A 77 17.23 -0.60 -11.89
C LEU A 77 18.42 0.29 -11.49
N LEU A 78 19.18 0.76 -12.49
CA LEU A 78 20.46 1.44 -12.26
C LEU A 78 20.34 2.96 -12.11
N GLY A 79 19.13 3.47 -11.84
CA GLY A 79 18.88 4.89 -11.56
C GLY A 79 18.06 5.62 -12.63
N ILE A 80 18.22 6.95 -12.65
CA ILE A 80 17.45 7.88 -13.49
C ILE A 80 18.34 8.41 -14.61
N ILE A 81 17.82 8.51 -15.82
CA ILE A 81 18.51 9.11 -16.97
C ILE A 81 17.89 10.48 -17.28
N SER A 82 18.61 11.57 -16.95
CA SER A 82 18.69 12.84 -17.71
C SER A 82 19.46 13.98 -17.05
N ALA A 83 20.24 14.66 -17.89
CA ALA A 83 20.94 15.94 -17.74
C ALA A 83 21.74 16.15 -16.43
N GLY A 84 23.05 15.90 -16.52
CA GLY A 84 24.06 16.62 -15.74
C GLY A 84 24.53 16.04 -14.40
N GLN A 85 24.16 14.81 -14.02
CA GLN A 85 24.80 14.15 -12.86
C GLN A 85 25.20 12.69 -13.15
N PRO A 86 26.32 12.21 -12.56
CA PRO A 86 26.82 10.85 -12.72
C PRO A 86 25.74 9.81 -12.39
N ILE A 87 25.78 8.66 -13.07
CA ILE A 87 25.13 7.44 -12.57
C ILE A 87 25.86 7.06 -11.28
N GLU A 88 25.45 7.61 -10.15
CA GLU A 88 25.97 7.23 -8.85
C GLU A 88 25.64 5.75 -8.60
N ALA A 89 26.70 4.98 -8.34
CA ALA A 89 26.62 3.61 -7.89
C ALA A 89 26.03 3.60 -6.47
N ILE A 90 24.70 3.58 -6.38
CA ILE A 90 23.98 3.37 -5.12
C ILE A 90 23.98 1.86 -4.84
N GLU A 91 24.55 1.45 -3.71
CA GLU A 91 24.72 0.06 -3.29
C GLU A 91 23.42 -0.64 -2.84
N ASP A 92 22.26 0.01 -2.93
CA ASP A 92 20.96 -0.65 -2.81
C ASP A 92 20.43 -1.02 -4.21
N ARG A 93 20.54 -2.31 -4.55
CA ARG A 93 20.09 -2.86 -5.84
C ARG A 93 18.56 -2.87 -5.91
N GLU A 94 17.95 -1.74 -6.22
CA GLU A 94 16.57 -1.72 -6.69
C GLU A 94 16.45 -2.63 -7.93
N THR A 95 15.39 -3.45 -7.99
CA THR A 95 15.16 -4.36 -9.13
C THR A 95 13.73 -4.23 -9.61
N ILE A 96 13.53 -4.32 -10.93
CA ILE A 96 12.20 -4.38 -11.56
C ILE A 96 11.92 -5.79 -12.06
N ALA A 97 10.69 -6.27 -11.85
CA ALA A 97 10.22 -7.55 -12.38
C ALA A 97 9.75 -7.37 -13.83
N VAL A 98 10.40 -8.06 -14.77
CA VAL A 98 10.08 -8.03 -16.19
C VAL A 98 9.71 -9.42 -16.66
N PRO A 99 8.64 -9.58 -17.47
CA PRO A 99 8.31 -10.85 -18.09
C PRO A 99 9.49 -11.42 -18.88
N LYS A 100 9.78 -12.71 -18.71
CA LYS A 100 10.86 -13.40 -19.45
C LYS A 100 10.67 -13.31 -20.97
N SER A 101 9.42 -13.17 -21.43
CA SER A 101 9.05 -12.94 -22.84
C SER A 101 9.62 -11.64 -23.42
N LYS A 102 9.79 -10.60 -22.58
CA LYS A 102 10.31 -9.29 -22.96
C LYS A 102 11.83 -9.19 -22.88
N LEU A 103 12.50 -10.11 -22.19
CA LEU A 103 13.95 -10.08 -22.03
C LEU A 103 14.67 -10.68 -23.26
N PRO A 104 15.86 -10.15 -23.61
CA PRO A 104 16.68 -10.75 -24.66
C PRO A 104 17.09 -12.18 -24.29
N ARG A 105 17.17 -13.06 -25.30
CA ARG A 105 17.54 -14.48 -25.09
C ARG A 105 18.98 -14.66 -24.56
N THR A 106 19.84 -13.69 -24.80
CA THR A 106 21.26 -13.67 -24.40
C THR A 106 21.68 -12.24 -24.04
N GLY A 107 22.65 -12.13 -23.13
CA GLY A 107 23.20 -10.85 -22.65
C GLY A 107 22.58 -10.36 -21.34
N GLU A 108 23.27 -9.42 -20.68
CA GLU A 108 22.78 -8.75 -19.47
C GLU A 108 21.80 -7.63 -19.83
N ALA A 109 20.75 -7.46 -19.02
CA ALA A 109 19.78 -6.39 -19.17
C ALA A 109 19.63 -5.62 -17.84
N TYR A 110 19.39 -4.32 -17.96
CA TYR A 110 19.12 -3.43 -16.82
C TYR A 110 18.05 -2.40 -17.19
N ALA A 111 17.46 -1.78 -16.18
CA ALA A 111 16.44 -0.76 -16.36
C ALA A 111 16.98 0.62 -15.94
N LEU A 112 16.44 1.68 -16.54
CA LEU A 112 16.63 3.07 -16.13
C LEU A 112 15.28 3.79 -16.14
N LYS A 113 15.09 4.77 -15.26
CA LYS A 113 13.91 5.63 -15.26
C LYS A 113 14.17 6.89 -16.08
N VAL A 114 13.32 7.19 -17.05
CA VAL A 114 13.45 8.36 -17.91
C VAL A 114 13.05 9.60 -17.14
N ARG A 115 13.87 10.65 -17.25
CA ARG A 115 13.54 12.01 -16.84
C ARG A 115 13.65 12.93 -18.06
N GLY A 116 12.75 13.90 -18.22
CA GLY A 116 12.72 14.81 -19.37
C GLY A 116 12.03 14.23 -20.63
N ASP A 117 11.98 15.05 -21.68
CA ASP A 117 11.11 14.87 -22.85
C ASP A 117 11.89 14.76 -24.19
N SER A 118 13.21 14.60 -24.15
CA SER A 118 14.06 14.62 -25.36
C SER A 118 13.80 13.49 -26.38
N MET A 119 12.99 12.50 -26.02
CA MET A 119 12.63 11.34 -26.84
C MET A 119 11.09 11.20 -27.00
N ILE A 120 10.33 12.27 -26.75
CA ILE A 120 8.87 12.26 -26.74
C ILE A 120 8.24 11.90 -28.09
N ASP A 121 8.85 12.30 -29.22
CA ASP A 121 8.35 11.99 -30.56
C ASP A 121 8.52 10.49 -30.91
N GLU A 122 9.34 9.77 -30.15
CA GLU A 122 9.48 8.30 -30.20
C GLU A 122 8.61 7.61 -29.14
N GLY A 123 7.68 8.37 -28.56
CA GLY A 123 6.74 7.93 -27.55
C GLY A 123 7.36 7.68 -26.18
N ILE A 124 8.62 8.03 -25.91
CA ILE A 124 9.28 7.83 -24.61
C ILE A 124 9.04 9.08 -23.75
N ASN A 125 8.22 8.94 -22.71
CA ASN A 125 7.81 10.06 -21.88
C ASN A 125 8.62 10.15 -20.58
N ASP A 126 8.63 11.34 -19.97
CA ASP A 126 9.10 11.53 -18.60
C ASP A 126 8.38 10.55 -17.65
N GLY A 127 9.17 9.85 -16.82
CA GLY A 127 8.67 8.84 -15.87
C GLY A 127 8.64 7.40 -16.39
N ASP A 128 8.71 7.16 -17.70
CA ASP A 128 8.75 5.80 -18.28
C ASP A 128 9.99 5.02 -17.81
N THR A 129 9.89 3.68 -17.76
CA THR A 129 11.05 2.81 -17.46
C THR A 129 11.54 2.16 -18.74
N ILE A 130 12.80 2.38 -19.09
CA ILE A 130 13.43 1.82 -20.28
C ILE A 130 14.23 0.56 -19.95
N LEU A 131 14.15 -0.45 -20.81
CA LEU A 131 14.89 -1.70 -20.67
C LEU A 131 16.06 -1.72 -21.66
N ILE A 132 17.27 -1.83 -21.11
CA ILE A 132 18.52 -1.70 -21.85
C ILE A 132 19.26 -3.02 -21.84
N LYS A 133 19.67 -3.48 -23.02
CA LYS A 133 20.59 -4.59 -23.19
C LYS A 133 22.00 -4.03 -23.11
N LYS A 134 22.81 -4.51 -22.16
CA LYS A 134 24.18 -4.06 -21.96
C LYS A 134 25.05 -4.53 -23.12
N GLN A 135 25.57 -3.57 -23.90
CA GLN A 135 26.45 -3.82 -25.03
C GLN A 135 27.20 -2.54 -25.40
N SER A 136 28.40 -2.70 -25.95
CA SER A 136 29.30 -1.59 -26.32
C SER A 136 29.25 -1.22 -27.81
N VAL A 137 28.39 -1.88 -28.58
CA VAL A 137 28.18 -1.64 -30.02
C VAL A 137 26.71 -1.37 -30.32
N ALA A 138 26.44 -0.51 -31.29
CA ALA A 138 25.10 -0.19 -31.80
C ALA A 138 25.13 0.02 -33.32
N GLU A 139 24.01 -0.26 -33.97
CA GLU A 139 23.74 0.01 -35.37
C GLU A 139 23.08 1.39 -35.56
N ASN A 140 23.20 1.95 -36.77
CA ASN A 140 22.58 3.24 -37.07
C ASN A 140 21.06 3.16 -36.98
N GLY A 141 20.46 4.07 -36.22
CA GLY A 141 19.02 4.11 -35.95
C GLY A 141 18.61 3.43 -34.64
N GLU A 142 19.52 2.73 -33.95
CA GLU A 142 19.23 2.18 -32.63
C GLU A 142 19.15 3.27 -31.56
N LYS A 143 18.28 3.09 -30.57
CA LYS A 143 18.17 3.98 -29.41
C LYS A 143 19.13 3.48 -28.33
N VAL A 144 20.01 4.36 -27.86
CA VAL A 144 21.14 3.95 -27.03
C VAL A 144 21.26 4.78 -25.77
N VAL A 145 21.77 4.14 -24.72
CA VAL A 145 22.29 4.84 -23.55
C VAL A 145 23.77 5.09 -23.80
N ALA A 146 24.14 6.36 -23.90
CA ALA A 146 25.51 6.81 -24.07
C ALA A 146 25.97 7.57 -22.82
N LEU A 147 27.20 7.32 -22.40
CA LEU A 147 27.88 8.07 -21.36
C LEU A 147 28.87 9.03 -22.02
N LEU A 148 28.65 10.33 -21.84
CA LEU A 148 29.45 11.44 -22.35
C LEU A 148 30.35 11.96 -21.25
N ASN A 149 31.58 12.36 -21.59
CA ASN A 149 32.55 12.98 -20.68
C ASN A 149 32.94 12.18 -19.41
N GLY A 150 32.43 10.96 -19.25
CA GLY A 150 32.75 10.06 -18.14
C GLY A 150 31.65 9.94 -17.08
N ASP A 151 30.67 10.84 -17.08
CA ASP A 151 29.63 10.92 -16.05
C ASP A 151 28.23 11.23 -16.59
N GLU A 152 28.07 11.86 -17.75
CA GLU A 152 26.75 12.27 -18.24
C GLU A 152 26.07 11.18 -19.09
N ALA A 153 25.08 10.49 -18.54
CA ALA A 153 24.30 9.49 -19.26
C ALA A 153 23.11 10.11 -20.02
N THR A 154 22.94 9.75 -21.30
CA THR A 154 21.86 10.26 -22.16
C THR A 154 21.23 9.16 -23.02
N LEU A 155 19.92 9.26 -23.26
CA LEU A 155 19.17 8.40 -24.18
C LEU A 155 18.95 9.14 -25.51
N LYS A 156 19.47 8.61 -26.61
CA LYS A 156 19.37 9.21 -27.95
C LYS A 156 19.39 8.13 -29.05
N THR A 157 18.98 8.48 -30.26
CA THR A 157 19.15 7.61 -31.43
C THR A 157 20.58 7.74 -31.97
N PHE A 158 21.27 6.63 -32.15
CA PHE A 158 22.67 6.55 -32.55
C PHE A 158 22.83 6.57 -34.07
N TYR A 159 23.76 7.40 -34.55
CA TYR A 159 24.23 7.39 -35.94
C TYR A 159 25.75 7.52 -36.00
N LYS A 160 26.41 6.51 -36.55
CA LYS A 160 27.82 6.52 -36.94
C LYS A 160 27.94 7.08 -38.36
N GLU A 161 28.58 8.23 -38.47
CA GLU A 161 28.83 8.94 -39.73
C GLU A 161 30.34 8.99 -40.01
N LYS A 162 30.74 9.46 -41.20
CA LYS A 162 32.17 9.53 -41.55
C LYS A 162 32.89 10.52 -40.63
N GLY A 163 33.66 10.01 -39.67
CA GLY A 163 34.51 10.79 -38.77
C GLY A 163 33.84 11.32 -37.49
N GLN A 164 32.56 11.01 -37.27
CA GLN A 164 31.81 11.48 -36.10
C GLN A 164 30.68 10.52 -35.69
N ILE A 165 30.23 10.64 -34.46
CA ILE A 165 29.01 10.00 -33.95
C ILE A 165 27.98 11.09 -33.68
N ARG A 166 26.76 10.91 -34.18
CA ARG A 166 25.63 11.78 -33.89
C ARG A 166 24.64 11.04 -32.99
N LEU A 167 24.33 11.66 -31.85
CA LEU A 167 23.25 11.24 -30.95
C LEU A 167 22.06 12.16 -31.15
N GLN A 168 21.03 11.63 -31.81
CA GLN A 168 19.87 12.37 -32.25
C GLN A 168 18.74 12.32 -31.20
N PRO A 169 18.25 13.46 -30.68
CA PRO A 169 17.01 13.50 -29.92
C PRO A 169 15.80 13.30 -30.82
N ALA A 170 14.74 12.75 -30.26
CA ALA A 170 13.42 12.69 -30.87
C ALA A 170 12.48 13.69 -30.18
N ASN A 171 12.91 14.95 -30.22
CA ASN A 171 12.13 16.11 -29.81
C ASN A 171 12.71 17.31 -30.56
N LYS A 172 11.87 18.02 -31.32
CA LYS A 172 12.28 19.16 -32.17
C LYS A 172 12.94 20.31 -31.41
N ASN A 173 12.71 20.41 -30.09
CA ASN A 173 13.28 21.46 -29.25
C ASN A 173 14.75 21.21 -28.88
N TYR A 174 15.32 20.04 -29.22
CA TYR A 174 16.67 19.67 -28.85
C TYR A 174 17.57 19.49 -30.08
N GLN A 175 18.80 19.98 -29.99
CA GLN A 175 19.79 19.81 -31.06
C GLN A 175 20.51 18.44 -30.94
N PRO A 176 20.98 17.86 -32.07
CA PRO A 176 21.80 16.65 -32.04
C PRO A 176 23.13 16.85 -31.30
N ILE A 177 23.57 15.86 -30.54
CA ILE A 177 24.89 15.87 -29.92
C ILE A 177 25.88 15.23 -30.90
N ILE A 178 26.90 15.98 -31.30
CA ILE A 178 27.93 15.53 -32.24
C ILE A 178 29.22 15.25 -31.49
N ILE A 179 29.70 14.01 -31.60
CA ILE A 179 30.90 13.51 -30.95
C ILE A 179 31.97 13.33 -32.02
N LYS A 180 33.02 14.14 -31.93
CA LYS A 180 34.17 14.11 -32.83
C LYS A 180 35.23 13.13 -32.32
N ARG A 181 36.12 12.71 -33.22
CA ARG A 181 37.26 11.84 -32.90
C ARG A 181 38.10 12.45 -31.75
N GLY A 182 38.28 11.68 -30.67
CA GLY A 182 39.06 12.09 -29.50
C GLY A 182 38.23 12.56 -28.29
N GLN A 183 36.91 12.68 -28.41
CA GLN A 183 36.05 12.98 -27.26
C GLN A 183 35.67 11.71 -26.47
N ASN A 184 35.53 11.84 -25.15
CA ASN A 184 35.15 10.75 -24.25
C ASN A 184 33.69 10.34 -24.50
N PHE A 185 33.51 9.15 -25.07
CA PHE A 185 32.22 8.55 -25.36
C PHE A 185 32.29 7.05 -25.06
N SER A 186 31.30 6.55 -24.33
CA SER A 186 31.09 5.11 -24.19
C SER A 186 29.62 4.75 -24.36
N LEU A 187 29.37 3.67 -25.11
CA LEU A 187 28.06 3.08 -25.24
C LEU A 187 27.81 2.13 -24.06
N GLN A 188 26.74 2.35 -23.31
CA GLN A 188 26.37 1.54 -22.16
C GLN A 188 25.38 0.42 -22.53
N GLY A 189 24.55 0.67 -23.54
CA GLY A 189 23.65 -0.35 -24.07
C GLY A 189 22.63 0.18 -25.06
N VAL A 190 21.83 -0.75 -25.58
CA VAL A 190 20.78 -0.50 -26.57
C VAL A 190 19.41 -0.75 -25.95
N LEU A 191 18.49 0.18 -26.17
CA LEU A 191 17.09 0.09 -25.77
C LEU A 191 16.39 -1.04 -26.55
N PHE A 192 15.77 -1.98 -25.86
CA PHE A 192 14.98 -3.04 -26.50
C PHE A 192 13.49 -3.02 -26.15
N ASP A 193 13.10 -2.39 -25.04
CA ASP A 193 11.68 -2.22 -24.69
C ASP A 193 11.46 -0.98 -23.79
N VAL A 194 10.25 -0.45 -23.80
CA VAL A 194 9.81 0.67 -22.96
C VAL A 194 8.60 0.22 -22.16
N VAL A 195 8.75 0.22 -20.84
CA VAL A 195 7.64 -0.02 -19.93
C VAL A 195 7.00 1.33 -19.61
N LYS A 196 5.78 1.53 -20.11
CA LYS A 196 5.01 2.76 -19.83
C LYS A 196 4.75 2.90 -18.36
N THR A 197 4.72 4.12 -17.86
CA THR A 197 4.40 4.39 -16.44
C THR A 197 3.14 3.63 -15.97
N SER A 198 2.09 3.56 -16.80
CA SER A 198 0.86 2.79 -16.51
C SER A 198 1.02 1.26 -16.57
N GLU A 199 1.98 0.74 -17.33
CA GLU A 199 2.32 -0.69 -17.43
C GLU A 199 3.36 -1.10 -16.38
N ALA A 200 4.27 -0.22 -15.97
CA ALA A 200 5.24 -0.44 -14.88
C ALA A 200 4.52 -0.61 -13.55
N GLU A 201 3.45 0.16 -13.34
CA GLU A 201 2.50 0.02 -12.22
C GLU A 201 1.72 -1.32 -12.27
N GLN A 202 1.52 -1.92 -13.45
CA GLN A 202 0.90 -3.24 -13.61
C GLN A 202 1.91 -4.40 -13.51
N LEU A 203 3.14 -4.24 -14.00
CA LEU A 203 4.20 -5.26 -13.93
C LEU A 203 4.76 -5.42 -12.50
N THR A 204 4.61 -4.40 -11.66
CA THR A 204 4.83 -4.48 -10.20
C THR A 204 3.67 -5.16 -9.46
N GLN A 205 2.49 -5.32 -10.07
CA GLN A 205 1.31 -5.96 -9.50
C GLN A 205 1.20 -7.47 -9.78
N THR A 206 2.30 -8.21 -9.59
CA THR A 206 2.18 -9.63 -9.21
C THR A 206 2.79 -9.81 -7.83
N PHE A 207 2.02 -9.46 -6.79
CA PHE A 207 2.38 -9.74 -5.41
C PHE A 207 2.30 -11.25 -5.17
N VAL A 208 3.47 -11.89 -5.17
CA VAL A 208 3.69 -13.16 -4.47
C VAL A 208 3.95 -12.78 -3.02
N LEU A 209 3.16 -13.34 -2.08
CA LEU A 209 3.45 -13.27 -0.64
C LEU A 209 4.94 -13.50 -0.41
N PRO A 210 5.61 -12.77 0.50
CA PRO A 210 7.04 -12.93 0.73
C PRO A 210 7.38 -14.41 0.96
N THR A 211 8.12 -14.98 0.02
CA THR A 211 8.71 -16.31 0.16
C THR A 211 9.87 -16.19 1.14
N LYS A 212 9.89 -17.08 2.14
CA LYS A 212 10.92 -17.24 3.19
C LYS A 212 12.27 -16.63 2.81
N VAL A 213 12.57 -15.46 3.35
CA VAL A 213 13.96 -15.02 3.52
C VAL A 213 14.48 -15.75 4.76
N ASN A 214 15.74 -16.21 4.68
CA ASN A 214 16.45 -17.00 5.68
C ASN A 214 16.01 -16.68 7.12
N ILE A 215 15.36 -17.67 7.74
CA ILE A 215 14.96 -17.64 9.14
C ILE A 215 16.25 -17.79 9.95
N GLN A 216 16.92 -16.68 10.28
CA GLN A 216 17.36 -16.56 11.66
C GLN A 216 16.08 -16.69 12.49
N GLN A 217 16.05 -17.62 13.46
CA GLN A 217 14.87 -17.91 14.29
C GLN A 217 14.28 -16.59 14.81
N ARG A 218 13.26 -16.05 14.15
CA ARG A 218 12.47 -14.95 14.69
C ARG A 218 11.83 -15.50 15.97
N SER A 219 11.97 -14.75 17.05
CA SER A 219 11.32 -15.01 18.34
C SER A 219 9.84 -15.26 18.15
N GLY A 220 9.26 -16.11 19.00
CA GLY A 220 7.81 -16.31 19.02
C GLY A 220 7.11 -15.00 19.37
N VAL A 221 5.88 -14.80 18.89
CA VAL A 221 5.10 -13.59 19.25
C VAL A 221 4.96 -13.44 20.78
N SER A 222 5.02 -14.55 21.51
CA SER A 222 5.05 -14.61 22.98
C SER A 222 6.06 -13.67 23.61
N ASP A 223 7.21 -13.48 22.97
CA ASP A 223 8.33 -12.70 23.51
C ASP A 223 8.04 -11.18 23.50
N TYR A 224 7.00 -10.77 22.78
CA TYR A 224 6.60 -9.37 22.62
C TYR A 224 5.37 -9.00 23.46
N LEU A 225 4.63 -9.99 23.97
CA LEU A 225 3.32 -9.77 24.56
C LEU A 225 3.38 -8.94 25.84
N ASN A 226 2.45 -7.99 25.93
CA ASN A 226 2.24 -7.06 27.04
C ASN A 226 3.47 -6.20 27.35
N LYS A 227 4.22 -5.82 26.31
CA LYS A 227 5.41 -4.96 26.42
C LYS A 227 5.22 -3.65 25.68
N ILE A 228 5.83 -2.61 26.23
CA ILE A 228 6.07 -1.32 25.57
C ILE A 228 7.57 -1.21 25.29
N TYR A 229 7.92 -0.99 24.03
CA TYR A 229 9.30 -0.82 23.60
C TYR A 229 9.62 0.66 23.49
N ASN A 230 10.71 1.12 24.10
CA ASN A 230 11.18 2.48 23.91
C ASN A 230 12.03 2.56 22.63
N GLY A 231 11.46 3.07 21.54
CA GLY A 231 12.13 3.15 20.25
C GLY A 231 11.17 3.35 19.08
N ASP A 232 11.73 3.36 17.87
CA ASP A 232 10.96 3.48 16.62
C ASP A 232 10.16 2.20 16.36
N ILE A 233 8.86 2.36 16.10
CA ILE A 233 7.94 1.28 15.75
C ILE A 233 8.41 0.49 14.52
N MET A 234 9.11 1.10 13.57
CA MET A 234 9.62 0.43 12.38
C MET A 234 10.63 -0.66 12.71
N HIS A 235 11.45 -0.49 13.75
CA HIS A 235 12.37 -1.53 14.20
C HIS A 235 11.59 -2.70 14.81
N LEU A 236 10.67 -2.41 15.72
CA LEU A 236 9.82 -3.42 16.35
C LEU A 236 9.02 -4.22 15.30
N LEU A 237 8.41 -3.53 14.35
CA LEU A 237 7.66 -4.16 13.26
C LEU A 237 8.54 -5.14 12.49
N LYS A 238 9.72 -4.71 12.01
CA LYS A 238 10.64 -5.55 11.21
C LYS A 238 11.08 -6.82 11.95
N ASP A 239 11.23 -6.73 13.27
CA ASP A 239 11.61 -7.85 14.13
C ASP A 239 10.44 -8.82 14.39
N MET A 240 9.21 -8.30 14.44
CA MET A 240 8.02 -9.10 14.75
C MET A 240 7.73 -10.18 13.67
N PRO A 241 7.26 -11.37 14.08
CA PRO A 241 6.85 -12.40 13.14
C PRO A 241 5.62 -11.97 12.33
N ASP A 242 5.52 -12.49 11.11
CA ASP A 242 4.36 -12.32 10.24
C ASP A 242 3.10 -12.89 10.90
N LYS A 243 1.93 -12.31 10.58
CA LYS A 243 0.61 -12.82 11.03
C LYS A 243 0.50 -13.07 12.54
N SER A 244 1.04 -12.16 13.32
CA SER A 244 1.18 -12.26 14.77
C SER A 244 0.16 -11.41 15.54
N ALA A 245 -0.45 -10.39 14.93
CA ALA A 245 -1.45 -9.51 15.57
C ALA A 245 -2.88 -9.70 15.04
N ASP A 246 -3.89 -9.73 15.92
CA ASP A 246 -5.33 -9.80 15.55
C ASP A 246 -5.87 -8.41 15.16
N MET A 247 -5.33 -7.35 15.76
CA MET A 247 -5.65 -5.97 15.43
C MET A 247 -4.37 -5.15 15.38
N VAL A 248 -4.25 -4.26 14.41
CA VAL A 248 -3.22 -3.21 14.39
C VAL A 248 -3.93 -1.85 14.42
N PHE A 249 -3.51 -0.98 15.33
CA PHE A 249 -4.05 0.38 15.47
C PHE A 249 -2.92 1.40 15.33
N GLY A 250 -3.05 2.29 14.36
CA GLY A 250 -2.13 3.38 14.08
C GLY A 250 -2.77 4.75 14.27
N ASP A 251 -2.11 5.57 15.09
CA ASP A 251 -2.35 6.99 15.25
C ASP A 251 -1.00 7.74 15.17
N PRO A 252 -0.39 7.85 13.97
CA PRO A 252 0.92 8.48 13.80
C PRO A 252 0.84 9.99 14.03
N ASP A 253 2.01 10.65 14.13
CA ASP A 253 2.03 12.10 13.88
C ASP A 253 1.49 12.40 12.47
N TYR A 254 0.68 13.44 12.32
CA TYR A 254 0.01 13.74 11.05
C TYR A 254 0.79 14.69 10.13
N ASN A 255 2.07 14.95 10.43
CA ASN A 255 2.93 15.86 9.67
C ASN A 255 2.42 17.31 9.66
N VAL A 256 2.00 17.81 10.83
CA VAL A 256 1.40 19.16 10.98
C VAL A 256 2.17 20.06 11.95
N GLY A 257 3.42 19.70 12.30
CA GLY A 257 4.28 20.54 13.14
C GLY A 257 3.95 20.54 14.64
N ILE A 258 3.22 19.54 15.12
CA ILE A 258 2.99 19.39 16.57
C ILE A 258 4.29 19.01 17.25
N LYS A 259 4.58 19.68 18.37
CA LYS A 259 5.68 19.33 19.25
C LYS A 259 5.23 18.29 20.27
N TYR A 260 5.99 17.21 20.37
CA TYR A 260 5.81 16.17 21.37
C TYR A 260 7.03 16.19 22.28
N GLY A 261 6.85 16.68 23.51
CA GLY A 261 7.98 17.04 24.36
C GLY A 261 8.83 18.12 23.69
N ASP A 262 10.11 17.80 23.49
CA ASP A 262 11.09 18.71 22.90
C ASP A 262 11.25 18.51 21.37
N ASN A 263 10.57 17.52 20.79
CA ASN A 263 10.76 17.08 19.41
C ASN A 263 9.61 17.50 18.47
N ASN A 264 9.95 17.67 17.19
CA ASN A 264 9.04 17.87 16.05
C ASN A 264 9.37 16.81 15.00
N TYR A 265 8.37 16.15 14.43
CA TYR A 265 8.53 15.08 13.44
C TYR A 265 8.11 15.46 12.02
N THR A 266 8.02 16.76 11.72
CA THR A 266 7.61 17.25 10.39
C THR A 266 8.63 16.85 9.33
N LYS A 267 8.14 16.26 8.24
CA LYS A 267 8.89 15.86 7.06
C LYS A 267 8.34 16.58 5.82
N ASN A 268 9.06 16.49 4.70
CA ASN A 268 8.44 16.77 3.41
C ASN A 268 7.20 15.88 3.26
N PHE A 269 6.14 16.41 2.62
CA PHE A 269 4.88 15.70 2.50
C PHE A 269 5.04 14.34 1.78
N ASN A 270 5.84 14.27 0.72
CA ASN A 270 6.05 13.01 0.00
C ASN A 270 6.82 12.01 0.87
N ASP A 271 7.91 12.42 1.52
CA ASP A 271 8.67 11.57 2.44
C ASP A 271 7.81 11.04 3.59
N TYR A 272 6.87 11.85 4.09
CA TYR A 272 5.89 11.40 5.09
C TYR A 272 4.97 10.32 4.52
N ILE A 273 4.43 10.52 3.31
CA ILE A 273 3.55 9.54 2.66
C ILE A 273 4.30 8.24 2.37
N ASP A 274 5.55 8.31 1.91
CA ASP A 274 6.36 7.13 1.62
C ASP A 274 6.65 6.35 2.91
N TRP A 275 7.04 7.04 3.99
CA TRP A 275 7.14 6.44 5.32
C TRP A 275 5.81 5.83 5.80
N TYR A 276 4.69 6.52 5.59
CA TYR A 276 3.36 6.05 6.00
C TYR A 276 2.93 4.79 5.24
N ILE A 277 3.31 4.68 3.96
CA ILE A 277 3.15 3.47 3.15
C ILE A 277 4.00 2.33 3.71
N GLU A 278 5.29 2.56 4.00
CA GLU A 278 6.17 1.51 4.57
C GLU A 278 5.70 1.02 5.95
N LEU A 279 5.28 1.95 6.82
CA LEU A 279 4.65 1.62 8.09
C LEU A 279 3.42 0.72 7.90
N THR A 280 2.58 1.05 6.92
CA THR A 280 1.37 0.30 6.62
C THR A 280 1.68 -1.07 6.01
N LYS A 281 2.70 -1.19 5.15
CA LYS A 281 3.17 -2.47 4.59
C LYS A 281 3.59 -3.43 5.70
N GLU A 282 4.44 -2.97 6.60
CA GLU A 282 4.92 -3.79 7.72
C GLU A 282 3.79 -4.11 8.70
N SER A 283 2.89 -3.17 8.95
CA SER A 283 1.66 -3.40 9.73
C SER A 283 0.78 -4.50 9.11
N MET A 284 0.60 -4.48 7.79
CA MET A 284 -0.14 -5.53 7.08
C MET A 284 0.61 -6.86 7.09
N ARG A 285 1.95 -6.88 7.10
CA ARG A 285 2.72 -8.13 7.22
C ARG A 285 2.46 -8.82 8.57
N VAL A 286 2.51 -8.08 9.68
CA VAL A 286 2.31 -8.62 11.03
C VAL A 286 0.84 -8.89 11.36
N LEU A 287 -0.11 -8.29 10.65
CA LEU A 287 -1.54 -8.57 10.83
C LEU A 287 -1.90 -10.00 10.43
N LYS A 288 -2.73 -10.69 11.19
CA LYS A 288 -3.31 -11.99 10.82
C LYS A 288 -4.24 -11.87 9.59
N ASP A 289 -4.49 -12.99 8.91
CA ASP A 289 -5.30 -13.00 7.68
C ASP A 289 -6.77 -12.60 7.92
N ASP A 290 -7.29 -12.88 9.12
CA ASP A 290 -8.62 -12.50 9.61
C ASP A 290 -8.58 -11.25 10.52
N GLY A 291 -7.43 -10.58 10.59
CA GLY A 291 -7.19 -9.41 11.44
C GLY A 291 -7.72 -8.11 10.84
N ASN A 292 -7.73 -7.06 11.67
CA ASN A 292 -8.23 -5.74 11.31
C ASN A 292 -7.16 -4.65 11.53
N LEU A 293 -6.82 -3.90 10.48
CA LEU A 293 -5.96 -2.72 10.59
C LEU A 293 -6.82 -1.46 10.64
N PHE A 294 -6.53 -0.57 11.59
CA PHE A 294 -7.11 0.76 11.68
C PHE A 294 -6.02 1.84 11.63
N MET A 295 -6.09 2.75 10.65
CA MET A 295 -5.16 3.86 10.51
C MET A 295 -5.89 5.20 10.58
N LEU A 296 -5.70 5.92 11.69
CA LEU A 296 -6.27 7.24 11.93
C LEU A 296 -5.32 8.31 11.38
N ASN A 297 -5.85 9.26 10.61
CA ASN A 297 -5.07 10.41 10.13
C ASN A 297 -6.00 11.56 9.70
N TYR A 298 -5.40 12.66 9.24
CA TYR A 298 -6.12 13.63 8.43
C TYR A 298 -6.58 13.01 7.10
N PRO A 299 -7.72 13.47 6.54
CA PRO A 299 -8.27 12.92 5.30
C PRO A 299 -7.31 12.92 4.12
N GLN A 300 -6.51 13.99 3.98
CA GLN A 300 -5.55 14.11 2.87
C GLN A 300 -4.51 12.98 2.91
N GLN A 301 -3.88 12.74 4.06
CA GLN A 301 -2.86 11.72 4.28
C GLN A 301 -3.43 10.32 4.00
N ASN A 302 -4.63 10.03 4.52
CA ASN A 302 -5.31 8.75 4.28
C ASN A 302 -5.73 8.56 2.82
N ALA A 303 -6.14 9.63 2.12
CA ALA A 303 -6.43 9.56 0.68
C ALA A 303 -5.18 9.17 -0.12
N HIS A 304 -4.01 9.73 0.21
CA HIS A 304 -2.75 9.36 -0.42
C HIS A 304 -2.34 7.92 -0.09
N LEU A 305 -2.46 7.48 1.17
CA LEU A 305 -2.19 6.09 1.55
C LEU A 305 -3.11 5.10 0.79
N ARG A 306 -4.39 5.47 0.58
CA ARG A 306 -5.31 4.67 -0.23
C ARG A 306 -4.86 4.53 -1.67
N VAL A 307 -4.74 5.66 -2.37
CA VAL A 307 -4.54 5.66 -3.83
C VAL A 307 -3.15 5.16 -4.21
N LYS A 308 -2.12 5.51 -3.43
CA LYS A 308 -0.73 5.11 -3.73
C LYS A 308 -0.40 3.67 -3.29
N TYR A 309 -1.19 3.09 -2.39
CA TYR A 309 -0.88 1.77 -1.84
C TYR A 309 -2.12 0.90 -1.63
N LEU A 310 -2.98 1.22 -0.67
CA LEU A 310 -3.97 0.24 -0.21
C LEU A 310 -4.91 -0.26 -1.31
N ASP A 311 -5.43 0.64 -2.15
CA ASP A 311 -6.39 0.28 -3.22
C ASP A 311 -5.76 -0.62 -4.31
N LEU A 312 -4.42 -0.65 -4.39
CA LEU A 312 -3.68 -1.50 -5.33
C LEU A 312 -3.50 -2.94 -4.81
N TYR A 313 -3.51 -3.15 -3.49
CA TYR A 313 -3.11 -4.43 -2.88
C TYR A 313 -4.20 -5.08 -2.04
N PHE A 314 -5.18 -4.33 -1.53
CA PHE A 314 -6.19 -4.84 -0.62
C PHE A 314 -7.61 -4.61 -1.16
N PRO A 315 -8.40 -5.68 -1.34
CA PRO A 315 -9.73 -5.57 -1.93
C PRO A 315 -10.78 -5.00 -0.97
N HIS A 316 -10.49 -4.91 0.34
CA HIS A 316 -11.47 -4.59 1.37
C HIS A 316 -11.00 -3.47 2.28
N ILE A 317 -11.40 -2.26 1.93
CA ILE A 317 -11.04 -1.06 2.67
C ILE A 317 -12.30 -0.24 2.92
N ASN A 318 -12.62 -0.06 4.20
CA ASN A 318 -13.66 0.84 4.65
C ASN A 318 -13.04 2.12 5.18
N GLU A 319 -13.76 3.23 5.06
CA GLU A 319 -13.37 4.49 5.67
C GLU A 319 -14.44 4.93 6.65
N TYR A 320 -14.01 5.32 7.84
CA TYR A 320 -14.84 5.90 8.88
C TYR A 320 -14.40 7.32 9.17
N VAL A 321 -15.33 8.14 9.65
CA VAL A 321 -15.08 9.55 9.95
C VAL A 321 -15.32 9.78 11.43
N TRP A 322 -14.28 10.14 12.17
CA TRP A 322 -14.47 10.65 13.53
C TRP A 322 -14.74 12.15 13.47
N VAL A 323 -15.96 12.55 13.83
CA VAL A 323 -16.40 13.94 13.91
C VAL A 323 -16.37 14.44 15.35
N TYR A 324 -15.99 15.70 15.53
CA TYR A 324 -15.92 16.35 16.84
C TYR A 324 -16.11 17.86 16.69
N ASN A 325 -16.59 18.53 17.74
CA ASN A 325 -16.69 19.99 17.75
C ASN A 325 -15.35 20.63 18.15
N THR A 326 -15.00 21.74 17.50
CA THR A 326 -13.79 22.53 17.79
C THR A 326 -14.10 24.02 17.73
N ASN A 327 -13.48 24.79 18.63
CA ASN A 327 -13.56 26.25 18.70
C ASN A 327 -12.30 26.94 18.10
N VAL A 328 -11.44 26.16 17.45
CA VAL A 328 -10.17 26.64 16.88
C VAL A 328 -10.04 26.20 15.42
N GLY A 329 -9.20 26.91 14.66
CA GLY A 329 -8.95 26.62 13.25
C GLY A 329 -9.97 27.24 12.29
N HIS A 330 -10.70 28.25 12.73
CA HIS A 330 -11.65 29.01 11.90
C HIS A 330 -10.90 29.93 10.91
N THR A 331 -11.39 30.00 9.68
CA THR A 331 -10.85 30.86 8.62
C THR A 331 -11.98 31.29 7.68
N PRO A 332 -11.95 32.50 7.11
CA PRO A 332 -12.96 32.92 6.13
C PRO A 332 -12.81 32.20 4.78
N LYS A 333 -11.68 31.52 4.53
CA LYS A 333 -11.36 30.94 3.21
C LYS A 333 -11.94 29.54 2.98
N ARG A 334 -12.37 28.84 4.02
CA ARG A 334 -12.88 27.46 3.97
C ARG A 334 -13.58 27.06 5.27
N PHE A 335 -14.37 25.99 5.23
CA PHE A 335 -14.94 25.41 6.44
C PHE A 335 -13.87 24.85 7.39
N THR A 336 -14.21 24.86 8.68
CA THR A 336 -13.33 24.36 9.75
C THR A 336 -13.22 22.85 9.67
N THR A 337 -11.99 22.34 9.66
CA THR A 337 -11.74 20.89 9.65
C THR A 337 -12.01 20.31 11.03
N ALA A 338 -13.17 19.69 11.20
CA ALA A 338 -13.67 19.18 12.47
C ALA A 338 -13.83 17.64 12.47
N HIS A 339 -12.94 16.95 11.75
CA HIS A 339 -12.95 15.50 11.65
C HIS A 339 -11.57 14.88 11.39
N ARG A 340 -11.48 13.57 11.59
CA ARG A 340 -10.39 12.69 11.15
C ARG A 340 -10.94 11.52 10.34
N SER A 341 -10.12 11.00 9.44
CA SER A 341 -10.40 9.78 8.69
C SER A 341 -9.76 8.59 9.41
N ILE A 342 -10.47 7.46 9.46
CA ILE A 342 -9.99 6.18 9.97
C ILE A 342 -10.14 5.17 8.84
N LEU A 343 -9.03 4.68 8.31
CA LEU A 343 -9.04 3.57 7.36
C LEU A 343 -9.15 2.25 8.11
N HIS A 344 -10.10 1.41 7.71
CA HIS A 344 -10.24 0.03 8.17
C HIS A 344 -9.89 -0.91 7.02
N VAL A 345 -8.74 -1.56 7.10
CA VAL A 345 -8.19 -2.43 6.05
C VAL A 345 -8.25 -3.88 6.49
N ARG A 346 -8.66 -4.75 5.57
CA ARG A 346 -8.72 -6.21 5.77
C ARG A 346 -8.00 -6.92 4.64
N LYS A 347 -7.32 -8.03 4.97
CA LYS A 347 -6.65 -8.89 3.98
C LYS A 347 -7.62 -9.69 3.15
N SER A 348 -8.77 -10.04 3.71
CA SER A 348 -9.79 -10.87 3.07
C SER A 348 -11.20 -10.39 3.38
N ASN A 349 -12.21 -11.00 2.76
CA ASN A 349 -13.62 -10.76 3.07
C ASN A 349 -13.98 -11.18 4.49
N ASP A 350 -13.32 -12.25 4.96
CA ASP A 350 -13.55 -12.83 6.28
C ASP A 350 -12.60 -12.18 7.28
N ASN A 351 -13.17 -11.64 8.34
CA ASN A 351 -12.43 -11.02 9.43
C ASN A 351 -13.15 -11.24 10.77
N LYS A 352 -12.38 -11.20 11.86
CA LYS A 352 -12.94 -11.15 13.22
C LYS A 352 -13.58 -9.79 13.44
N PHE A 353 -14.90 -9.70 13.31
CA PHE A 353 -15.65 -8.46 13.54
C PHE A 353 -16.90 -8.69 14.40
N PHE A 354 -16.88 -8.16 15.62
CA PHE A 354 -17.87 -8.38 16.66
C PHE A 354 -18.74 -7.13 16.86
N LYS A 355 -19.40 -6.70 15.79
CA LYS A 355 -20.21 -5.46 15.76
C LYS A 355 -21.27 -5.38 16.88
N ASP A 356 -21.79 -6.53 17.33
CA ASP A 356 -22.78 -6.59 18.40
C ASP A 356 -22.22 -6.25 19.79
N GLU A 357 -20.90 -6.28 19.97
CA GLU A 357 -20.21 -5.84 21.21
C GLU A 357 -20.14 -4.32 21.34
N VAL A 358 -20.47 -3.60 20.26
CA VAL A 358 -20.46 -2.14 20.19
C VAL A 358 -21.80 -1.58 19.73
N ALA A 359 -22.86 -2.36 19.87
CA ALA A 359 -24.21 -1.91 19.58
C ALA A 359 -24.57 -0.68 20.41
N LEU A 360 -25.26 0.26 19.77
CA LEU A 360 -25.79 1.47 20.38
C LEU A 360 -27.30 1.34 20.56
N PRO A 361 -27.91 2.07 21.51
CA PRO A 361 -29.36 2.14 21.61
C PRO A 361 -30.00 2.62 20.30
N TYR A 362 -31.14 2.02 19.96
CA TYR A 362 -31.98 2.51 18.86
C TYR A 362 -32.51 3.92 19.18
N LYS A 363 -32.61 4.78 18.16
CA LYS A 363 -33.10 6.17 18.33
C LYS A 363 -34.61 6.25 18.57
N ASN A 364 -35.39 5.27 18.06
CA ASN A 364 -36.86 5.21 18.18
C ASN A 364 -37.30 3.86 18.75
N PRO A 365 -37.06 3.58 20.04
CA PRO A 365 -37.29 2.25 20.62
C PRO A 365 -38.77 1.82 20.63
N THR A 366 -39.70 2.75 20.45
CA THR A 366 -41.15 2.48 20.41
C THR A 366 -41.64 1.96 19.06
N ASP A 367 -40.83 2.10 18.00
CA ASP A 367 -41.14 1.59 16.67
C ASP A 367 -41.39 0.07 16.72
N ARG A 368 -42.44 -0.39 16.01
CA ARG A 368 -42.87 -1.79 16.03
C ARG A 368 -41.77 -2.75 15.55
N ARG A 369 -41.02 -2.38 14.50
CA ARG A 369 -39.93 -3.19 13.96
C ARG A 369 -38.76 -3.24 14.94
N ILE A 370 -38.45 -2.12 15.60
CA ILE A 370 -37.39 -2.09 16.62
C ILE A 370 -37.76 -2.95 17.82
N ARG A 371 -39.00 -2.87 18.32
CA ARG A 371 -39.49 -3.75 19.40
C ARG A 371 -39.38 -5.23 19.02
N GLN A 372 -39.74 -5.58 17.78
CA GLN A 372 -39.58 -6.94 17.28
C GLN A 372 -38.11 -7.37 17.20
N ASN A 373 -37.22 -6.50 16.72
CA ASN A 373 -35.78 -6.79 16.68
C ASN A 373 -35.21 -7.02 18.08
N LEU A 374 -35.59 -6.19 19.06
CA LEU A 374 -35.18 -6.33 20.45
C LEU A 374 -35.71 -7.63 21.07
N ALA A 375 -36.98 -7.98 20.81
CA ALA A 375 -37.56 -9.25 21.23
C ALA A 375 -36.84 -10.47 20.61
N ASN A 376 -36.31 -10.32 19.38
CA ASN A 376 -35.51 -11.32 18.70
C ASN A 376 -34.02 -11.32 19.11
N GLY A 377 -33.65 -10.60 20.18
CA GLY A 377 -32.29 -10.60 20.73
C GLY A 377 -31.32 -9.58 20.13
N SER A 378 -31.81 -8.61 19.33
CA SER A 378 -30.96 -7.51 18.86
C SER A 378 -30.39 -6.73 20.04
N ARG A 379 -29.08 -6.49 20.03
CA ARG A 379 -28.40 -5.67 21.05
C ARG A 379 -28.50 -4.15 20.79
N GLY A 380 -29.08 -3.75 19.67
CA GLY A 380 -29.24 -2.35 19.28
C GLY A 380 -28.90 -2.08 17.82
N ARG A 381 -28.69 -0.81 17.49
CA ARG A 381 -28.18 -0.40 16.17
C ARG A 381 -26.66 -0.47 16.14
N MET A 382 -26.10 -0.76 14.98
CA MET A 382 -24.66 -0.69 14.81
C MET A 382 -24.18 0.77 14.75
N PRO A 383 -22.94 1.07 15.17
CA PRO A 383 -22.29 2.33 14.84
C PRO A 383 -22.33 2.58 13.32
N TYR A 384 -22.55 3.83 12.94
CA TYR A 384 -22.48 4.24 11.53
C TYR A 384 -21.03 4.37 11.09
N SER A 385 -20.79 4.70 9.82
CA SER A 385 -19.45 5.04 9.33
C SER A 385 -18.95 6.41 9.80
N TRP A 386 -19.75 7.16 10.56
CA TRP A 386 -19.31 8.35 11.28
C TRP A 386 -19.44 8.15 12.79
N PHE A 387 -18.43 8.58 13.52
CA PHE A 387 -18.30 8.43 14.97
C PHE A 387 -18.27 9.80 15.62
N GLU A 388 -19.10 9.99 16.65
CA GLU A 388 -19.17 11.26 17.38
C GLU A 388 -18.54 11.09 18.76
N PHE A 389 -17.35 11.64 18.93
CA PHE A 389 -16.64 11.67 20.22
C PHE A 389 -16.00 13.03 20.41
N ASN A 390 -16.20 13.65 21.57
CA ASN A 390 -15.58 14.94 21.90
C ASN A 390 -14.06 14.80 22.07
N LEU A 391 -13.31 15.82 21.66
CA LEU A 391 -11.87 15.92 21.91
C LEU A 391 -11.54 15.81 23.41
N VAL A 392 -10.37 15.23 23.71
CA VAL A 392 -9.82 15.21 25.07
C VAL A 392 -9.39 16.62 25.45
N LYS A 393 -10.11 17.25 26.38
CA LYS A 393 -9.82 18.61 26.86
C LYS A 393 -8.80 18.57 27.99
N ASN A 394 -8.18 19.71 28.28
CA ASN A 394 -7.22 19.82 29.39
C ASN A 394 -7.81 19.43 30.76
N VAL A 395 -9.13 19.57 30.91
CA VAL A 395 -9.89 19.20 32.13
C VAL A 395 -10.35 17.75 32.16
N SER A 396 -10.17 16.99 31.07
CA SER A 396 -10.62 15.60 30.98
C SER A 396 -9.88 14.70 31.97
N LYS A 397 -10.60 13.75 32.58
CA LYS A 397 -10.01 12.80 33.56
C LYS A 397 -8.87 11.98 32.95
N GLU A 398 -8.99 11.63 31.67
CA GLU A 398 -7.97 10.89 30.93
C GLU A 398 -6.79 11.74 30.40
N LYS A 399 -6.78 13.07 30.60
CA LYS A 399 -5.74 13.94 30.07
C LYS A 399 -4.43 13.81 30.87
N THR A 400 -3.35 13.56 30.13
CA THR A 400 -1.95 13.61 30.56
C THR A 400 -1.28 14.86 29.99
N TYR A 401 0.00 15.06 30.27
CA TYR A 401 0.78 16.11 29.60
C TYR A 401 1.03 15.86 28.10
N HIS A 402 0.68 14.69 27.57
CA HIS A 402 0.76 14.41 26.14
C HIS A 402 -0.06 15.41 25.32
N ALA A 403 0.55 15.99 24.28
CA ALA A 403 -0.03 17.09 23.51
C ALA A 403 -1.35 16.70 22.83
N CYS A 404 -1.33 15.60 22.07
CA CYS A 404 -2.46 15.13 21.27
C CYS A 404 -2.99 13.82 21.82
N GLN A 405 -4.17 13.83 22.43
CA GLN A 405 -4.82 12.59 22.91
C GLN A 405 -6.16 12.41 22.20
N ILE A 406 -6.40 11.20 21.72
CA ILE A 406 -7.69 10.82 21.16
C ILE A 406 -8.62 10.29 22.27
N PRO A 407 -9.95 10.33 22.06
CA PRO A 407 -10.92 9.88 23.05
C PRO A 407 -10.83 8.36 23.24
N GLN A 408 -10.61 7.91 24.48
CA GLN A 408 -10.48 6.47 24.78
C GLN A 408 -11.68 5.64 24.31
N LYS A 409 -12.89 6.21 24.40
CA LYS A 409 -14.12 5.54 23.95
C LYS A 409 -14.15 5.24 22.45
N LEU A 410 -13.47 6.05 21.64
CA LEU A 410 -13.33 5.81 20.21
C LEU A 410 -12.51 4.53 19.99
N THR A 411 -11.31 4.46 20.57
CA THR A 411 -10.44 3.30 20.41
C THR A 411 -11.03 2.06 21.10
N GLU A 412 -11.76 2.22 22.21
CA GLU A 412 -12.48 1.13 22.88
C GLU A 412 -13.49 0.46 21.98
N MET A 413 -14.27 1.27 21.26
CA MET A 413 -15.22 0.75 20.27
C MET A 413 -14.49 -0.03 19.18
N LEU A 414 -13.38 0.48 18.64
CA LEU A 414 -12.63 -0.21 17.59
C LEU A 414 -12.04 -1.54 18.09
N ILE A 415 -11.45 -1.56 19.29
CA ILE A 415 -10.89 -2.78 19.90
C ILE A 415 -12.00 -3.80 20.15
N LYS A 416 -13.12 -3.40 20.76
CA LYS A 416 -14.25 -4.31 21.02
C LYS A 416 -14.87 -4.87 19.74
N ALA A 417 -14.94 -4.05 18.69
CA ALA A 417 -15.49 -4.45 17.41
C ALA A 417 -14.60 -5.43 16.63
N SER A 418 -13.30 -5.55 16.96
CA SER A 418 -12.34 -6.31 16.16
C SER A 418 -11.55 -7.38 16.92
N THR A 419 -11.72 -7.48 18.25
CA THR A 419 -10.98 -8.44 19.08
C THR A 419 -11.85 -9.05 20.19
N LYS A 420 -11.41 -10.16 20.76
CA LYS A 420 -11.91 -10.81 21.98
C LYS A 420 -10.83 -10.86 23.07
N PRO A 421 -11.16 -11.21 24.33
CA PRO A 421 -10.14 -11.43 25.36
C PRO A 421 -9.04 -12.37 24.88
N LYS A 422 -7.79 -12.08 25.25
CA LYS A 422 -6.54 -12.75 24.82
C LYS A 422 -6.09 -12.50 23.38
N ASP A 423 -6.90 -11.91 22.50
CA ASP A 423 -6.42 -11.48 21.19
C ASP A 423 -5.34 -10.38 21.35
N ILE A 424 -4.46 -10.29 20.35
CA ILE A 424 -3.27 -9.43 20.37
C ILE A 424 -3.56 -8.14 19.60
N VAL A 425 -3.46 -7.01 20.31
CA VAL A 425 -3.58 -5.66 19.74
C VAL A 425 -2.18 -5.02 19.62
N LEU A 426 -1.75 -4.74 18.40
CA LEU A 426 -0.54 -3.96 18.15
C LEU A 426 -0.93 -2.47 18.07
N VAL A 427 -0.50 -1.68 19.06
CA VAL A 427 -0.66 -0.22 19.09
C VAL A 427 0.64 0.40 18.59
N LEU A 428 0.64 0.94 17.37
CA LEU A 428 1.86 1.39 16.69
C LEU A 428 2.58 2.53 17.44
N PHE A 429 1.81 3.44 18.05
CA PHE A 429 2.34 4.62 18.75
C PHE A 429 1.74 4.68 20.15
N GLY A 430 2.56 4.50 21.18
CA GLY A 430 2.10 4.37 22.57
C GLY A 430 1.52 5.66 23.15
N GLY A 431 2.09 6.81 22.79
CA GLY A 431 1.64 8.15 23.20
C GLY A 431 1.34 8.25 24.70
N SER A 432 0.12 8.65 25.05
CA SER A 432 -0.32 8.76 26.46
C SER A 432 -0.58 7.42 27.18
N GLY A 433 -0.43 6.29 26.48
CA GLY A 433 -0.73 4.95 26.99
C GLY A 433 -2.21 4.64 27.15
N ALA A 434 -3.09 5.42 26.52
CA ALA A 434 -4.53 5.24 26.64
C ALA A 434 -5.00 3.92 26.05
N GLU A 435 -4.55 3.62 24.84
CA GLU A 435 -4.88 2.43 24.05
C GLU A 435 -4.30 1.16 24.70
N VAL A 436 -3.05 1.25 25.17
CA VAL A 436 -2.36 0.16 25.86
C VAL A 436 -3.04 -0.19 27.19
N ALA A 437 -3.37 0.82 28.02
CA ALA A 437 -4.11 0.59 29.26
C ALA A 437 -5.51 0.02 29.00
N LEU A 438 -6.15 0.43 27.92
CA LEU A 438 -7.45 -0.08 27.51
C LEU A 438 -7.39 -1.56 27.09
N CYS A 439 -6.34 -1.97 26.38
CA CYS A 439 -6.11 -3.38 26.07
C CYS A 439 -6.08 -4.23 27.35
N LYS A 440 -5.31 -3.80 28.37
CA LYS A 440 -5.25 -4.46 29.68
C LYS A 440 -6.63 -4.52 30.35
N ASN A 441 -7.37 -3.40 30.40
CA ASN A 441 -8.71 -3.34 31.00
C ASN A 441 -9.72 -4.25 30.29
N LEU A 442 -9.58 -4.42 28.97
CA LEU A 442 -10.42 -5.31 28.16
C LEU A 442 -9.89 -6.75 28.14
N SER A 443 -8.86 -7.09 28.91
CA SER A 443 -8.22 -8.42 28.90
C SER A 443 -7.71 -8.85 27.52
N ARG A 444 -7.25 -7.90 26.69
CA ARG A 444 -6.50 -8.15 25.45
C ARG A 444 -5.00 -8.15 25.76
N GLN A 445 -4.24 -8.89 24.97
CA GLN A 445 -2.79 -8.74 24.98
C GLN A 445 -2.41 -7.55 24.11
N PHE A 446 -1.34 -6.85 24.46
CA PHE A 446 -0.87 -5.70 23.67
C PHE A 446 0.59 -5.80 23.30
N ILE A 447 0.97 -5.16 22.20
CA ILE A 447 2.35 -4.88 21.83
C ILE A 447 2.36 -3.40 21.43
N SER A 448 3.36 -2.63 21.86
CA SER A 448 3.44 -1.22 21.48
C SER A 448 4.88 -0.70 21.48
N ALA A 449 5.13 0.37 20.72
CA ALA A 449 6.36 1.13 20.77
C ALA A 449 6.07 2.62 21.05
N GLU A 450 7.00 3.28 21.71
CA GLU A 450 6.97 4.72 21.93
C GLU A 450 8.40 5.27 21.90
N ILE A 451 8.63 6.31 21.10
CA ILE A 451 9.97 6.83 20.86
C ILE A 451 10.42 7.75 22.00
N ASP A 452 9.49 8.51 22.61
CA ASP A 452 9.81 9.40 23.73
C ASP A 452 9.79 8.62 25.05
N LYS A 453 10.97 8.53 25.68
CA LYS A 453 11.12 7.89 26.98
C LYS A 453 10.17 8.46 28.04
N LYS A 454 9.90 9.77 28.05
CA LYS A 454 8.96 10.40 29.00
C LYS A 454 7.55 9.83 28.84
N TYR A 455 7.15 9.45 27.63
CA TYR A 455 5.85 8.83 27.37
C TYR A 455 5.86 7.33 27.70
N CYS A 456 6.95 6.61 27.45
CA CYS A 456 7.13 5.24 27.96
C CYS A 456 6.94 5.17 29.49
N ASP A 457 7.50 6.14 30.21
CA ASP A 457 7.38 6.20 31.67
C ASP A 457 5.91 6.42 32.10
N ILE A 458 5.14 7.27 31.40
CA ILE A 458 3.67 7.38 31.64
C ILE A 458 2.98 6.03 31.45
N ILE A 459 3.28 5.35 30.33
CA ILE A 459 2.65 4.08 29.97
C ILE A 459 2.92 3.03 31.06
N ASN A 460 4.18 2.88 31.47
CA ASN A 460 4.60 1.94 32.50
C ASN A 460 3.95 2.23 33.85
N THR A 461 4.01 3.47 34.32
CA THR A 461 3.38 3.89 35.59
C THR A 461 1.87 3.65 35.55
N ARG A 462 1.22 3.97 34.42
CA ARG A 462 -0.21 3.76 34.25
C ARG A 462 -0.59 2.29 34.23
N LEU A 463 0.20 1.44 33.58
CA LEU A 463 0.00 -0.01 33.55
C LEU A 463 0.19 -0.64 34.93
N ALA A 464 1.17 -0.17 35.71
CA ALA A 464 1.42 -0.65 37.07
C ALA A 464 0.30 -0.23 38.03
N ASN A 465 -0.07 1.06 38.02
CA ASN A 465 -1.01 1.62 38.99
C ASN A 465 -2.49 1.40 38.61
N GLY A 466 -2.79 1.16 37.33
CA GLY A 466 -4.16 1.12 36.81
C GLY A 466 -4.81 2.50 36.65
N PHE A 467 -4.10 3.58 36.98
CA PHE A 467 -4.55 4.96 36.82
C PHE A 467 -3.40 5.88 36.38
N ILE A 468 -3.75 7.07 35.86
CA ILE A 468 -2.77 8.11 35.50
C ILE A 468 -2.25 8.76 36.78
N ALA A 469 -0.96 8.61 37.07
CA ALA A 469 -0.33 9.18 38.24
C ALA A 469 -0.38 10.72 38.23
N PRO A 470 -0.50 11.40 39.39
CA PRO A 470 -0.66 12.85 39.48
C PRO A 470 0.40 13.67 38.73
N GLU A 471 1.66 13.24 38.78
CA GLU A 471 2.81 13.84 38.11
C GLU A 471 2.70 13.83 36.58
N HIS A 472 1.91 12.92 36.01
CA HIS A 472 1.69 12.83 34.57
C HIS A 472 0.47 13.61 34.09
N LYS A 473 -0.30 14.23 35.01
CA LYS A 473 -1.46 15.05 34.65
C LYS A 473 -1.04 16.47 34.30
N LEU A 474 -1.74 17.05 33.33
CA LEU A 474 -1.60 18.46 32.94
C LEU A 474 -2.20 19.37 34.04
N PHE A 475 -1.49 19.51 35.17
CA PHE A 475 -1.75 20.37 36.35
C PHE A 475 -3.20 20.49 36.89
N ARG A 476 -3.40 20.04 38.14
CA ARG A 476 -4.55 20.42 39.00
C ARG A 476 -4.26 21.71 39.79
N GLY A 477 -3.92 22.80 39.11
CA GLY A 477 -3.84 24.12 39.76
C GLY A 477 -5.13 24.88 39.49
N ARG A 478 -6.03 25.03 40.49
CA ARG A 478 -7.06 26.08 40.43
C ARG A 478 -6.33 27.42 40.37
N ARG A 479 -6.13 27.99 39.17
CA ARG A 479 -5.89 29.43 39.08
C ARG A 479 -7.15 30.08 39.63
N LYS A 480 -7.05 30.72 40.80
CA LYS A 480 -8.04 31.73 41.22
C LYS A 480 -8.11 32.71 40.06
N ILE A 481 -9.24 32.71 39.35
CA ILE A 481 -9.57 33.76 38.42
C ILE A 481 -9.64 35.01 39.30
N LYS A 482 -8.69 35.93 39.13
CA LYS A 482 -8.90 37.30 39.61
C LYS A 482 -9.94 37.88 38.65
N ASN A 483 -11.11 38.19 39.21
CA ASN A 483 -12.22 38.86 38.52
C ASN A 483 -11.75 40.13 37.83
#